data_AF-A0A0J8AXM4-F1
#
_entry.id   AF-A0A0J8AXM4-F1
#
_cell.length_a   1.000
_cell.length_b   1.000
_cell.length_c   1.000
_cell.angle_alpha   90.00
_cell.angle_beta   90.00
_cell.angle_gamma   90.00
#
_symmetry.space_group_name_H-M   'P 1'
#
loop_
_entity.id
_entity.type
_entity.pdbx_description
1 polymer ?
#
loop_
_entity_poly.entity_id
_entity_poly.type
_entity_poly.pdbx_seq_one_letter_code
_entity_poly.pdbx_strand_id
1 'polypeptide(L)'
;MGRAGEESEGIDLDKAMASMSRDNLEMVLAICIHKYPDCYDILLNELRKPIDLSQLNIDDSIDALEDDPETAIGLLTDIIERANSFTDSDCIANAITILRSTTELISKNTDIIKNIDDSDYLKEFWVILEQAWESLFNKVTEYDKMKSLFSDLAAWRKSIVGCAGPIFDESLRALKARIETIRAERPKKRSKTEMLTSK
;
A
#
# COMPACT_ATOMS: atom_id res chain seq x y z
N MET A 1 -43.33 -29.78 33.62
CA MET A 1 -41.91 -30.13 33.44
C MET A 1 -41.33 -29.21 32.38
N GLY A 2 -40.80 -28.06 32.78
CA GLY A 2 -40.12 -27.13 31.89
C GLY A 2 -38.63 -27.45 31.88
N ARG A 3 -38.06 -27.74 30.70
CA ARG A 3 -36.62 -27.82 30.51
C ARG A 3 -36.07 -26.39 30.58
N ALA A 4 -35.20 -26.14 31.53
CA ALA A 4 -34.36 -24.95 31.55
C ALA A 4 -33.47 -24.98 30.30
N GLY A 5 -33.52 -23.92 29.51
CA GLY A 5 -32.54 -23.66 28.47
C GLY A 5 -31.22 -23.32 29.15
N GLU A 6 -30.20 -24.16 28.94
CA GLU A 6 -28.82 -23.79 29.23
C GLU A 6 -28.45 -22.65 28.26
N GLU A 7 -28.40 -21.43 28.79
CA GLU A 7 -27.78 -20.30 28.11
C GLU A 7 -26.28 -20.63 27.98
N SER A 8 -25.84 -20.88 26.75
CA SER A 8 -24.43 -21.01 26.41
C SER A 8 -23.74 -19.68 26.74
N GLU A 9 -23.02 -19.60 27.86
CA GLU A 9 -22.15 -18.47 28.17
C GLU A 9 -21.14 -18.31 27.02
N GLY A 10 -21.29 -17.24 26.23
CA GLY A 10 -20.37 -16.92 25.15
C GLY A 10 -18.96 -16.73 25.69
N ILE A 11 -17.97 -17.30 25.01
CA ILE A 11 -16.56 -17.11 25.36
C ILE A 11 -16.22 -15.62 25.19
N ASP A 12 -15.70 -15.01 26.25
CA ASP A 12 -15.12 -13.67 26.22
C ASP A 12 -13.76 -13.74 25.49
N LEU A 13 -13.79 -13.43 24.19
CA LEU A 13 -12.61 -13.51 23.32
C LEU A 13 -11.51 -12.54 23.75
N ASP A 14 -11.85 -11.37 24.28
CA ASP A 14 -10.86 -10.37 24.71
C ASP A 14 -10.03 -10.93 25.86
N LYS A 15 -10.66 -11.55 26.86
CA LYS A 15 -9.96 -12.20 27.96
C LYS A 15 -9.17 -13.43 27.50
N ALA A 16 -9.73 -14.22 26.60
CA ALA A 16 -9.08 -15.42 26.09
C ALA A 16 -7.81 -15.09 25.29
N MET A 17 -7.84 -14.02 24.48
CA MET A 17 -6.73 -13.58 23.64
C MET A 17 -5.69 -12.78 24.42
N ALA A 18 -6.05 -12.10 25.52
CA ALA A 18 -5.16 -11.22 26.26
C ALA A 18 -3.85 -11.89 26.74
N SER A 19 -3.89 -13.20 27.04
CA SER A 19 -2.70 -13.96 27.46
C SER A 19 -1.91 -14.60 26.31
N MET A 20 -2.38 -14.46 25.06
CA MET A 20 -1.78 -15.13 23.92
C MET A 20 -0.71 -14.25 23.26
N SER A 21 0.43 -14.86 22.95
CA SER A 21 1.41 -14.23 22.06
C SER A 21 0.88 -14.17 20.63
N ARG A 22 1.50 -13.32 19.80
CA ARG A 22 1.23 -13.25 18.36
C ARG A 22 1.32 -14.63 17.70
N ASP A 23 2.39 -15.37 17.94
CA ASP A 23 2.59 -16.71 17.36
C ASP A 23 1.46 -17.69 17.74
N ASN A 24 0.99 -17.61 18.98
CA ASN A 24 -0.11 -18.45 19.45
C ASN A 24 -1.43 -18.04 18.77
N LEU A 25 -1.68 -16.74 18.58
CA LEU A 25 -2.85 -16.26 17.83
C LEU A 25 -2.79 -16.68 16.37
N GLU A 26 -1.64 -16.56 15.72
CA GLU A 26 -1.42 -17.00 14.34
C GLU A 26 -1.65 -18.51 14.19
N MET A 27 -1.15 -19.32 15.14
CA MET A 27 -1.38 -20.77 15.14
C MET A 27 -2.86 -21.11 15.35
N VAL A 28 -3.56 -20.42 16.25
CA VAL A 28 -5.00 -20.61 16.44
C VAL A 28 -5.77 -20.23 15.17
N LEU A 29 -5.44 -19.10 14.54
CA LEU A 29 -6.02 -18.68 13.26
C LEU A 29 -5.80 -19.74 12.18
N ALA A 30 -4.59 -20.27 12.05
CA ALA A 30 -4.26 -21.30 11.08
C ALA A 30 -5.07 -22.60 11.32
N ILE A 31 -5.22 -23.02 12.57
CA ILE A 31 -6.05 -24.18 12.93
C ILE A 31 -7.52 -23.93 12.61
N CYS A 32 -8.04 -22.73 12.94
CA CYS A 32 -9.41 -22.35 12.66
C CYS A 32 -9.69 -22.35 11.16
N ILE A 33 -8.82 -21.75 10.34
CA ILE A 33 -8.93 -21.74 8.88
C ILE A 33 -8.85 -23.15 8.30
N HIS A 34 -7.94 -23.99 8.79
CA HIS A 34 -7.81 -25.36 8.32
C HIS A 34 -9.07 -26.19 8.62
N LYS A 35 -9.68 -25.98 9.78
CA LYS A 35 -10.89 -26.69 10.22
C LYS A 35 -12.16 -26.13 9.58
N TYR A 36 -12.21 -24.83 9.32
CA TYR A 36 -13.33 -24.09 8.75
C TYR A 36 -12.82 -23.21 7.59
N PRO A 37 -12.72 -23.77 6.37
CA PRO A 37 -12.13 -23.07 5.22
C PRO A 37 -12.84 -21.76 4.84
N ASP A 38 -14.13 -21.64 5.15
CA ASP A 38 -14.93 -20.42 4.99
C ASP A 38 -14.41 -19.24 5.83
N CYS A 39 -13.73 -19.49 6.95
CA CYS A 39 -13.04 -18.45 7.70
C CYS A 39 -11.92 -17.78 6.89
N TYR A 40 -11.33 -18.48 5.92
CA TYR A 40 -10.34 -17.88 5.03
C TYR A 40 -10.97 -16.80 4.13
N ASP A 41 -12.16 -17.08 3.58
CA ASP A 41 -12.88 -16.11 2.76
C ASP A 41 -13.30 -14.87 3.57
N ILE A 42 -13.69 -15.07 4.83
CA ILE A 42 -13.98 -13.96 5.75
C ILE A 42 -12.71 -13.12 5.97
N LEU A 43 -11.59 -13.75 6.29
CA LEU A 43 -10.32 -13.05 6.49
C LEU A 43 -9.89 -12.27 5.24
N LEU A 44 -10.00 -12.88 4.05
CA LEU A 44 -9.72 -12.20 2.79
C LEU A 44 -10.64 -11.01 2.52
N ASN A 45 -11.92 -11.14 2.86
CA ASN A 45 -12.87 -10.05 2.71
C ASN A 45 -12.55 -8.89 3.67
N GLU A 46 -12.15 -9.18 4.91
CA GLU A 46 -11.71 -8.16 5.86
C GLU A 46 -10.43 -7.46 5.38
N LEU A 47 -9.43 -8.21 4.91
CA LEU A 47 -8.16 -7.65 4.39
C LEU A 47 -8.37 -6.72 3.18
N ARG A 48 -9.40 -6.99 2.38
CA ARG A 48 -9.77 -6.18 1.20
C ARG A 48 -10.61 -4.96 1.52
N LYS A 49 -11.08 -4.80 2.76
CA LYS A 49 -11.80 -3.58 3.15
C LYS A 49 -10.89 -2.36 3.02
N PRO A 50 -11.43 -1.20 2.60
CA PRO A 50 -10.67 0.03 2.57
C PRO A 50 -10.06 0.33 3.94
N ILE A 51 -8.76 0.59 3.97
CA ILE A 51 -8.09 1.01 5.20
C ILE A 51 -8.52 2.41 5.61
N ASP A 52 -8.70 2.59 6.92
CA ASP A 52 -8.89 3.90 7.52
C ASP A 52 -7.53 4.55 7.77
N LEU A 53 -7.17 5.53 6.95
CA LEU A 53 -5.89 6.23 7.04
C LEU A 53 -5.71 7.00 8.36
N SER A 54 -6.82 7.38 9.02
CA SER A 54 -6.73 8.05 10.33
C SER A 54 -6.15 7.15 11.41
N GLN A 55 -6.18 5.83 11.22
CA GLN A 55 -5.57 4.86 12.14
C GLN A 55 -4.06 4.70 11.92
N LEU A 56 -3.50 5.30 10.86
CA LEU A 56 -2.09 5.20 10.52
C LEU A 56 -1.26 6.38 11.04
N ASN A 57 -1.89 7.41 11.61
CA ASN A 57 -1.23 8.60 12.19
C ASN A 57 -0.13 9.20 11.28
N ILE A 58 -0.37 9.22 9.97
CA ILE A 58 0.62 9.69 8.99
C ILE A 58 0.89 11.19 9.18
N ASP A 59 -0.17 11.96 9.48
CA ASP A 59 -0.08 13.41 9.74
C ASP A 59 0.76 13.70 10.98
N ASP A 60 0.50 13.01 12.10
CA ASP A 60 1.28 13.16 13.35
C ASP A 60 2.77 12.82 13.14
N SER A 61 3.05 11.83 12.29
CA SER A 61 4.43 11.45 11.97
C SER A 61 5.17 12.54 11.19
N ILE A 62 4.47 13.31 10.36
CA ILE A 62 5.05 14.43 9.63
C ILE A 62 5.24 15.66 10.52
N ASP A 63 4.28 15.95 11.40
CA ASP A 63 4.39 17.05 12.37
C ASP A 63 5.59 16.80 13.32
N ALA A 64 5.86 15.54 13.65
CA ALA A 64 7.01 15.15 14.48
C ALA A 64 8.38 15.27 13.78
N LEU A 65 8.45 15.48 12.46
CA LEU A 65 9.73 15.56 11.74
C LEU A 65 10.62 16.73 12.20
N GLU A 66 10.03 17.82 12.69
CA GLU A 66 10.79 18.97 13.19
C GLU A 66 11.43 18.72 14.56
N ASP A 67 10.73 17.97 15.42
CA ASP A 67 11.12 17.75 16.82
C ASP A 67 11.96 16.48 17.01
N ASP A 68 11.60 15.38 16.32
CA ASP A 68 12.25 14.07 16.40
C ASP A 68 12.25 13.36 15.03
N PRO A 69 13.17 13.76 14.12
CA PRO A 69 13.19 13.25 12.75
C PRO A 69 13.47 11.75 12.66
N GLU A 70 14.26 11.18 13.58
CA GLU A 70 14.58 9.75 13.55
C GLU A 70 13.33 8.91 13.87
N THR A 71 12.61 9.25 14.94
CA THR A 71 11.37 8.56 15.30
C THR A 71 10.28 8.75 14.24
N ALA A 72 10.13 9.98 13.73
CA ALA A 72 9.16 10.30 12.68
C ALA A 72 9.42 9.49 11.39
N ILE A 73 10.67 9.42 10.93
CA ILE A 73 11.05 8.62 9.77
C ILE A 73 10.86 7.13 10.04
N GLY A 74 11.14 6.64 11.25
CA GLY A 74 10.86 5.27 11.66
C GLY A 74 9.37 4.92 11.51
N LEU A 75 8.47 5.77 12.02
CA LEU A 75 7.03 5.58 11.90
C LEU A 75 6.55 5.58 10.44
N LEU A 76 7.07 6.49 9.62
CA LEU A 76 6.77 6.52 8.19
C LEU A 76 7.28 5.26 7.47
N THR A 77 8.43 4.75 7.88
CA THR A 77 9.00 3.49 7.36
C THR A 77 8.09 2.31 7.67
N ASP A 78 7.62 2.17 8.92
CA ASP A 78 6.68 1.12 9.32
C ASP A 78 5.37 1.17 8.52
N ILE A 79 4.88 2.38 8.22
CA ILE A 79 3.69 2.59 7.39
C ILE A 79 3.94 2.11 5.94
N ILE A 80 5.12 2.38 5.39
CA ILE A 80 5.52 1.92 4.04
C ILE A 80 5.66 0.40 4.01
N GLU A 81 6.27 -0.21 5.02
CA GLU A 81 6.39 -1.67 5.14
C GLU A 81 5.01 -2.36 5.24
N ARG A 82 4.07 -1.72 5.94
CA ARG A 82 2.67 -2.17 5.95
C ARG A 82 2.05 -2.16 4.55
N ALA A 83 2.36 -1.16 3.73
CA ALA A 83 1.91 -1.13 2.34
C ALA A 83 2.53 -2.26 1.49
N ASN A 84 3.80 -2.62 1.74
CA ASN A 84 4.43 -3.79 1.13
C ASN A 84 3.72 -5.09 1.53
N SER A 85 3.38 -5.25 2.81
CA SER A 85 2.60 -6.41 3.27
C SER A 85 1.25 -6.53 2.57
N PHE A 86 0.57 -5.40 2.31
CA PHE A 86 -0.66 -5.40 1.49
C PHE A 86 -0.39 -5.75 0.02
N THR A 87 0.75 -5.34 -0.55
CA THR A 87 1.15 -5.69 -1.91
C THR A 87 1.40 -7.18 -2.05
N ASP A 88 2.10 -7.79 -1.09
CA ASP A 88 2.41 -9.22 -1.05
C ASP A 88 1.13 -10.06 -0.86
N SER A 89 0.15 -9.52 -0.15
CA SER A 89 -1.16 -10.15 0.07
C SER A 89 -2.17 -9.89 -1.06
N ASP A 90 -1.72 -9.38 -2.21
CA ASP A 90 -2.53 -8.98 -3.37
C ASP A 90 -3.68 -8.00 -3.04
N CYS A 91 -3.56 -7.25 -1.94
CA CYS A 91 -4.49 -6.22 -1.48
C CYS A 91 -4.09 -4.85 -2.06
N ILE A 92 -3.98 -4.81 -3.39
CA ILE A 92 -3.36 -3.72 -4.16
C ILE A 92 -4.04 -2.36 -3.91
N ALA A 93 -5.35 -2.32 -3.68
CA ALA A 93 -6.07 -1.08 -3.41
C ALA A 93 -5.61 -0.39 -2.10
N ASN A 94 -5.39 -1.18 -1.04
CA ASN A 94 -4.90 -0.66 0.23
C ASN A 94 -3.44 -0.22 0.13
N ALA A 95 -2.60 -1.02 -0.54
CA ALA A 95 -1.20 -0.64 -0.80
C ALA A 95 -1.10 0.68 -1.57
N ILE A 96 -1.90 0.87 -2.64
CA ILE A 96 -1.98 2.14 -3.38
C ILE A 96 -2.38 3.28 -2.45
N THR A 97 -3.42 3.08 -1.62
CA THR A 97 -3.96 4.12 -0.76
C THR A 97 -2.90 4.62 0.23
N ILE A 98 -2.22 3.70 0.91
CA ILE A 98 -1.16 4.05 1.87
C ILE A 98 0.00 4.75 1.16
N LEU A 99 0.59 4.12 0.13
CA LEU A 99 1.76 4.68 -0.54
C LEU A 99 1.48 6.05 -1.15
N ARG A 100 0.29 6.25 -1.75
CA ARG A 100 -0.11 7.57 -2.26
C ARG A 100 -0.18 8.60 -1.15
N SER A 101 -0.89 8.31 -0.07
CA SER A 101 -1.06 9.26 1.03
C SER A 101 0.26 9.63 1.69
N THR A 102 1.09 8.64 2.00
CA THR A 102 2.42 8.85 2.59
C THR A 102 3.30 9.68 1.65
N THR A 103 3.41 9.29 0.37
CA THR A 103 4.26 10.00 -0.61
C THR A 103 3.75 11.41 -0.90
N GLU A 104 2.43 11.61 -0.98
CA GLU A 104 1.83 12.92 -1.17
C GLU A 104 2.17 13.85 0.00
N LEU A 105 2.03 13.36 1.23
CA LEU A 105 2.29 14.16 2.42
C LEU A 105 3.77 14.53 2.54
N ILE A 106 4.67 13.58 2.27
CA ILE A 106 6.12 13.83 2.13
C ILE A 106 6.38 14.91 1.07
N SER A 107 5.73 14.80 -0.11
CA SER A 107 5.93 15.74 -1.22
C SER A 107 5.48 17.17 -0.90
N LYS A 108 4.50 17.34 0.00
CA LYS A 108 4.02 18.65 0.48
C LYS A 108 4.94 19.24 1.54
N ASN A 109 5.68 18.41 2.27
CA ASN A 109 6.51 18.81 3.41
C ASN A 109 8.02 18.70 3.12
N THR A 110 8.42 18.77 1.85
CA THR A 110 9.84 18.64 1.44
C THR A 110 10.77 19.66 2.08
N ASP A 111 10.28 20.84 2.49
CA ASP A 111 11.11 21.87 3.13
C ASP A 111 11.53 21.47 4.54
N ILE A 112 10.68 20.75 5.28
CA ILE A 112 11.04 20.16 6.58
C ILE A 112 12.12 19.10 6.36
N ILE A 113 11.88 18.20 5.40
CA ILE A 113 12.79 17.06 5.14
C ILE A 113 14.16 17.52 4.63
N LYS A 114 14.25 18.61 3.85
CA LYS A 114 15.53 19.18 3.42
C LYS A 114 16.40 19.68 4.58
N ASN A 115 15.78 20.02 5.71
CA ASN A 115 16.50 20.51 6.90
C ASN A 115 16.94 19.37 7.83
N ILE A 116 16.53 18.13 7.55
CA ILE A 116 17.03 16.95 8.25
C ILE A 116 18.44 16.67 7.73
N ASP A 117 19.39 16.49 8.64
CA ASP A 117 20.77 16.15 8.29
C ASP A 117 20.83 14.90 7.40
N ASP A 118 21.83 14.83 6.52
CA ASP A 118 22.06 13.70 5.59
C ASP A 118 22.45 12.41 6.34
N SER A 119 21.49 11.83 7.05
CA SER A 119 21.63 10.68 7.94
C SER A 119 21.42 9.36 7.21
N ASP A 120 21.93 8.28 7.81
CA ASP A 120 21.74 6.93 7.25
C ASP A 120 20.28 6.49 7.29
N TYR A 121 19.51 6.84 8.34
CA TYR A 121 18.09 6.51 8.44
C TYR A 121 17.25 7.19 7.34
N LEU A 122 17.60 8.43 6.96
CA LEU A 122 16.89 9.15 5.90
C LEU A 122 17.20 8.53 4.52
N LYS A 123 18.45 8.10 4.29
CA LYS A 123 18.83 7.36 3.07
C LYS A 123 18.11 6.03 2.96
N GLU A 124 18.07 5.28 4.06
CA GLU A 124 17.37 4.00 4.14
C GLU A 124 15.87 4.16 3.87
N PHE A 125 15.25 5.16 4.49
CA PHE A 125 13.85 5.50 4.24
C PHE A 125 13.54 5.73 2.76
N TRP A 126 14.37 6.50 2.05
CA TRP A 126 14.18 6.74 0.61
C TRP A 126 14.26 5.45 -0.21
N VAL A 127 15.21 4.57 0.12
CA VAL A 127 15.36 3.27 -0.53
C VAL A 127 14.12 2.39 -0.28
N ILE A 128 13.62 2.34 0.95
CA ILE A 128 12.43 1.57 1.31
C ILE A 128 11.19 2.10 0.57
N LEU A 129 11.02 3.42 0.50
CA LEU A 129 9.94 4.04 -0.24
C LEU A 129 9.99 3.70 -1.74
N GLU A 130 11.17 3.77 -2.35
CA GLU A 130 11.36 3.42 -3.76
C GLU A 130 11.03 1.94 -4.03
N GLN A 131 11.57 1.03 -3.22
CA GLN A 131 11.32 -0.40 -3.34
C GLN A 131 9.84 -0.74 -3.16
N ALA A 132 9.13 -0.05 -2.27
CA ALA A 132 7.71 -0.28 -2.06
C ALA A 132 6.88 0.09 -3.29
N TRP A 133 7.19 1.23 -3.92
CA TRP A 133 6.57 1.62 -5.18
C TRP A 133 6.88 0.65 -6.31
N GLU A 134 8.12 0.14 -6.41
CA GLU A 134 8.51 -0.85 -7.41
C GLU A 134 7.77 -2.17 -7.25
N SER A 135 7.68 -2.68 -6.01
CA SER A 135 6.91 -3.89 -5.67
C SER A 135 5.45 -3.72 -6.10
N LEU A 136 4.84 -2.58 -5.75
CA LEU A 136 3.47 -2.28 -6.15
C LEU A 136 3.31 -2.26 -7.67
N PHE A 137 4.21 -1.59 -8.40
CA PHE A 137 4.11 -1.52 -9.87
C PHE A 137 4.17 -2.90 -10.50
N ASN A 138 4.99 -3.83 -9.98
CA ASN A 138 5.05 -5.20 -10.48
C ASN A 138 3.71 -5.95 -10.41
N LYS A 139 2.84 -5.58 -9.47
CA LYS A 139 1.52 -6.18 -9.29
C LYS A 139 0.39 -5.45 -10.03
N VAL A 140 0.52 -4.14 -10.30
CA VAL A 140 -0.53 -3.39 -11.01
C VAL A 140 -0.51 -3.71 -12.51
N THR A 141 -1.62 -4.25 -13.02
CA THR A 141 -1.80 -4.63 -14.44
C THR A 141 -2.79 -3.75 -15.20
N GLU A 142 -3.61 -2.98 -14.48
CA GLU A 142 -4.63 -2.11 -15.07
C GLU A 142 -4.02 -0.85 -15.69
N TYR A 143 -4.18 -0.67 -17.00
CA TYR A 143 -3.59 0.43 -17.77
C TYR A 143 -3.92 1.83 -17.21
N ASP A 144 -5.19 2.09 -16.92
CA ASP A 144 -5.62 3.41 -16.45
C ASP A 144 -5.08 3.71 -15.04
N LYS A 145 -4.98 2.67 -14.19
CA LYS A 145 -4.32 2.78 -12.87
C LYS A 145 -2.84 3.07 -13.02
N MET A 146 -2.10 2.31 -13.83
CA MET A 146 -0.68 2.57 -14.09
C MET A 146 -0.44 4.00 -14.58
N LYS A 147 -1.29 4.50 -15.48
CA LYS A 147 -1.22 5.88 -15.96
C LYS A 147 -1.43 6.90 -14.85
N SER A 148 -2.42 6.70 -14.00
CA SER A 148 -2.69 7.57 -12.86
C SER A 148 -1.51 7.57 -11.90
N LEU A 149 -1.00 6.39 -11.52
CA LEU A 149 0.16 6.25 -10.63
C LEU A 149 1.42 6.88 -11.22
N PHE A 150 1.67 6.72 -12.52
CA PHE A 150 2.77 7.38 -13.20
C PHE A 150 2.66 8.91 -13.11
N SER A 151 1.46 9.46 -13.30
CA SER A 151 1.22 10.90 -13.22
C SER A 151 1.48 11.43 -11.80
N ASP A 152 0.96 10.74 -10.78
CA ASP A 152 1.10 11.14 -9.39
C ASP A 152 2.58 11.09 -8.96
N LEU A 153 3.25 9.96 -9.20
CA LEU A 153 4.66 9.77 -8.82
C LEU A 153 5.59 10.74 -9.56
N ALA A 154 5.32 11.02 -10.84
CA ALA A 154 6.08 12.01 -11.59
C ALA A 154 5.88 13.45 -11.06
N ALA A 155 4.70 13.76 -10.49
CA ALA A 155 4.45 15.04 -9.84
C ALA A 155 5.20 15.11 -8.50
N TRP A 156 5.09 14.09 -7.65
CA TRP A 156 5.77 14.06 -6.35
C TRP A 156 7.29 14.05 -6.46
N ARG A 157 7.85 13.30 -7.43
CA ARG A 157 9.29 13.30 -7.71
C ARG A 157 9.81 14.71 -7.97
N LYS A 158 9.06 15.56 -8.70
CA LYS A 158 9.50 16.95 -8.95
C LYS A 158 9.67 17.76 -7.67
N SER A 159 8.85 17.49 -6.64
CA SER A 159 8.98 18.12 -5.33
C SER A 159 10.13 17.52 -4.52
N ILE A 160 10.26 16.20 -4.52
CA ILE A 160 11.16 15.45 -3.63
C ILE A 160 12.62 15.37 -4.13
N VAL A 161 12.87 15.52 -5.44
CA VAL A 161 14.22 15.37 -6.04
C VAL A 161 15.30 16.25 -5.39
N GLY A 162 14.90 17.40 -4.82
CA GLY A 162 15.83 18.32 -4.14
C GLY A 162 16.34 17.81 -2.78
N CYS A 163 15.65 16.88 -2.12
CA CYS A 163 16.08 16.27 -0.86
C CYS A 163 16.47 14.79 -0.99
N ALA A 164 15.80 14.02 -1.85
CA ALA A 164 16.05 12.58 -1.97
C ALA A 164 17.04 12.20 -3.10
N GLY A 165 17.47 13.17 -3.93
CA GLY A 165 18.23 12.88 -5.13
C GLY A 165 17.37 12.21 -6.22
N PRO A 166 17.95 11.36 -7.10
CA PRO A 166 17.27 10.81 -8.27
C PRO A 166 16.33 9.63 -7.97
N ILE A 167 15.55 9.72 -6.88
CA ILE A 167 14.56 8.71 -6.52
C ILE A 167 13.45 8.61 -7.57
N PHE A 168 12.95 7.39 -7.79
CA PHE A 168 11.91 7.01 -8.75
C PHE A 168 12.30 7.15 -10.23
N ASP A 169 13.54 7.51 -10.57
CA ASP A 169 13.96 7.67 -11.98
C ASP A 169 13.77 6.38 -12.76
N GLU A 170 14.28 5.27 -12.23
CA GLU A 170 14.19 3.96 -12.87
C GLU A 170 12.77 3.40 -12.77
N SER A 171 12.12 3.53 -11.61
CA SER A 171 10.76 3.06 -11.41
C SER A 171 9.76 3.75 -12.37
N LEU A 172 9.89 5.07 -12.58
CA LEU A 172 9.09 5.81 -13.57
C LEU A 172 9.41 5.38 -15.01
N ARG A 173 10.69 5.15 -15.32
CA ARG A 173 11.11 4.68 -16.66
C ARG A 173 10.51 3.30 -16.97
N ALA A 174 10.62 2.37 -16.04
CA ALA A 174 10.06 1.03 -16.14
C ALA A 174 8.53 1.06 -16.25
N LEU A 175 7.86 1.86 -15.42
CA LEU A 175 6.40 2.03 -15.47
C LEU A 175 5.95 2.61 -16.81
N LYS A 176 6.65 3.63 -17.32
CA LYS A 176 6.36 4.21 -18.64
C LYS A 176 6.50 3.19 -19.76
N ALA A 177 7.57 2.41 -19.77
CA ALA A 177 7.79 1.35 -20.76
C ALA A 177 6.64 0.33 -20.74
N ARG A 178 6.20 -0.08 -19.55
CA ARG A 178 5.05 -1.00 -19.39
C ARG A 178 3.73 -0.41 -19.91
N ILE A 179 3.46 0.86 -19.61
CA ILE A 179 2.28 1.58 -20.13
C ILE A 179 2.32 1.60 -21.67
N GLU A 180 3.49 1.84 -22.26
CA GLU A 180 3.67 1.88 -23.73
C GLU A 180 3.45 0.51 -24.37
N THR A 181 3.98 -0.57 -23.79
CA THR A 181 3.75 -1.95 -24.24
C THR A 181 2.26 -2.30 -24.27
N ILE A 182 1.55 -2.07 -23.17
CA ILE A 182 0.11 -2.36 -23.07
C ILE A 182 -0.70 -1.52 -24.06
N ARG A 183 -0.30 -0.26 -24.27
CA ARG A 183 -0.93 0.61 -25.27
C ARG A 183 -0.76 0.06 -26.68
N ALA A 184 0.40 -0.48 -27.01
CA ALA A 184 0.69 -1.05 -28.33
C ALA A 184 -0.10 -2.33 -28.60
N GLU A 185 -0.34 -3.13 -27.56
CA GLU A 185 -1.11 -4.39 -27.61
C GLU A 185 -2.64 -4.17 -27.71
N ARG A 186 -3.14 -2.98 -27.37
CA ARG A 186 -4.57 -2.67 -27.50
C ARG A 186 -5.00 -2.80 -28.97
N PRO A 187 -6.04 -3.59 -29.28
CA PRO A 187 -6.52 -3.73 -30.65
C PRO A 187 -6.93 -2.36 -31.17
N LYS A 188 -6.22 -1.87 -32.20
CA LYS A 188 -6.62 -0.66 -32.92
C LYS A 188 -8.02 -0.91 -33.47
N LYS A 189 -9.01 -0.15 -33.01
CA LYS A 189 -10.34 -0.12 -33.64
C LYS A 189 -10.10 0.12 -35.12
N ARG A 190 -10.35 -0.90 -35.97
CA ARG A 190 -10.38 -0.74 -37.42
C ARG A 190 -11.35 0.41 -37.71
N SER A 191 -10.84 1.50 -38.27
CA SER A 191 -11.68 2.60 -38.71
C SER A 191 -12.67 2.04 -39.74
N LYS A 192 -13.96 2.34 -39.55
CA LYS A 192 -15.06 2.00 -40.48
C LYS A 192 -14.97 2.78 -41.80
N THR A 193 -13.78 2.90 -42.39
CA THR A 193 -13.57 3.66 -43.63
C THR A 193 -13.34 2.75 -44.85
N GLU A 194 -13.17 1.43 -44.67
CA GLU A 194 -12.90 0.51 -45.79
C GLU A 194 -14.15 -0.18 -46.39
N MET A 195 -15.38 0.18 -45.97
CA MET A 195 -16.61 -0.45 -46.50
C MET A 195 -17.38 0.37 -47.54
N LEU A 196 -16.86 1.50 -48.02
CA LEU A 196 -17.58 2.37 -48.98
C LEU A 196 -16.94 2.49 -50.37
N THR A 197 -15.88 1.75 -50.68
CA THR A 197 -15.30 1.68 -52.04
C THR A 197 -15.40 0.28 -52.61
N SER A 198 -16.63 -0.20 -52.79
CA SER A 198 -16.96 -1.27 -53.73
C SER A 198 -18.42 -1.07 -54.15
N LYS A 199 -18.62 -0.17 -55.10
CA LYS A 199 -19.74 -0.16 -56.02
C LYS A 199 -19.19 0.02 -57.41
#